data_AF-A0A972I4I4-F1
#
_entry.id   AF-A0A972I4I4-F1
#
_cell.length_a   1.000
_cell.length_b   1.000
_cell.length_c   1.000
_cell.angle_alpha   90.00
_cell.angle_beta   90.00
_cell.angle_gamma   90.00
#
_symmetry.space_group_name_H-M   'P 1'
#
loop_
_entity.id
_entity.type
_entity.pdbx_description
1 polymer ?
#
loop_
_entity_poly.entity_id
_entity_poly.type
_entity_poly.pdbx_seq_one_letter_code
_entity_poly.pdbx_strand_id
1 'polypeptide(L)'
;MGLSDSEFKNFDLVKEAIKRAADEGIYTIVVGTKVGGGYSLGGAGRNPLVDPNDLDSYTRGYFWRDASYTVFKYKILVPMDCRYVASPTGEEKYVFYYSGGASWIVPYVVMMGKNTKY
;
A
#
# COMPACT_ATOMS: atom_id res chain seq x y z
N MET A 1 -7.81 2.29 -9.21
CA MET A 1 -7.89 3.52 -8.42
C MET A 1 -6.60 3.75 -7.64
N GLY A 2 -5.62 4.30 -8.34
CA GLY A 2 -4.51 5.05 -7.78
C GLY A 2 -4.44 6.40 -8.49
N LEU A 3 -3.44 7.23 -8.20
CA LEU A 3 -3.21 8.48 -8.96
C LEU A 3 -2.70 8.24 -10.39
N SER A 4 -2.78 7.01 -10.92
CA SER A 4 -2.47 6.67 -12.30
C SER A 4 -3.62 6.90 -13.27
N ASP A 5 -4.84 7.08 -12.75
CA ASP A 5 -6.05 7.06 -13.58
C ASP A 5 -6.37 8.51 -13.99
N SER A 6 -5.96 8.91 -15.20
CA SER A 6 -6.08 10.27 -15.74
C SER A 6 -7.53 10.74 -15.98
N GLU A 7 -8.52 9.91 -15.65
CA GLU A 7 -9.94 10.16 -15.84
C GLU A 7 -10.58 10.92 -14.68
N PHE A 8 -9.83 11.17 -13.60
CA PHE A 8 -10.34 11.97 -12.48
C PHE A 8 -10.41 13.46 -12.83
N LYS A 9 -11.61 14.04 -12.65
CA LYS A 9 -11.81 15.50 -12.70
C LYS A 9 -10.83 16.17 -11.73
N ASN A 10 -10.18 17.25 -12.18
CA ASN A 10 -9.21 18.04 -11.41
C ASN A 10 -7.90 17.30 -11.03
N PHE A 11 -7.49 16.29 -11.79
CA PHE A 11 -6.24 15.57 -11.54
C PHE A 11 -5.00 16.48 -11.50
N ASP A 12 -4.96 17.53 -12.31
CA ASP A 12 -3.85 18.48 -12.30
C ASP A 12 -3.80 19.30 -11.00
N LEU A 13 -4.93 19.65 -10.40
CA LEU A 13 -4.96 20.30 -9.07
C LEU A 13 -4.38 19.39 -7.98
N VAL A 14 -4.59 18.07 -8.10
CA VAL A 14 -3.98 17.09 -7.17
C VAL A 14 -2.46 17.04 -7.36
N LYS A 15 -1.97 17.03 -8.60
CA LYS A 15 -0.52 17.10 -8.87
C LYS A 15 0.11 18.38 -8.35
N GLU A 16 -0.56 19.52 -8.54
CA GLU A 16 -0.09 20.80 -8.00
C GLU A 16 -0.04 20.80 -6.48
N ALA A 17 -1.06 20.22 -5.81
CA ALA A 17 -1.05 20.08 -4.35
C ALA A 17 0.11 19.20 -3.85
N ILE A 18 0.36 18.07 -4.53
CA ILE A 18 1.51 17.19 -4.23
C ILE A 18 2.82 17.94 -4.45
N LYS A 19 2.92 18.73 -5.51
CA LYS A 19 4.12 19.53 -5.79
C LYS A 19 4.35 20.58 -4.71
N ARG A 20 3.33 21.34 -4.30
CA ARG A 20 3.45 22.33 -3.23
C ARG A 20 3.91 21.70 -1.92
N ALA A 21 3.32 20.56 -1.55
CA ALA A 21 3.76 19.79 -0.38
C ALA A 21 5.24 19.40 -0.49
N ALA A 22 5.68 18.91 -1.65
CA ALA A 22 7.07 18.56 -1.88
C ALA A 22 8.03 19.78 -1.82
N ASP A 23 7.63 20.92 -2.36
CA ASP A 23 8.39 22.19 -2.29
C ASP A 23 8.55 22.66 -0.83
N GLU A 24 7.63 22.29 0.06
CA GLU A 24 7.68 22.53 1.52
C GLU A 24 8.36 21.39 2.30
N GLY A 25 8.93 20.38 1.62
CA GLY A 25 9.60 19.24 2.26
C GLY A 25 8.65 18.17 2.82
N ILE A 26 7.37 18.19 2.47
CA ILE A 26 6.38 17.19 2.86
C ILE A 26 6.29 16.11 1.78
N TYR A 27 6.69 14.89 2.13
CA TYR A 27 6.66 13.76 1.20
C TYR A 27 5.30 13.07 1.18
N THR A 28 4.73 12.90 -0.03
CA THR A 28 3.41 12.28 -0.23
C THR A 28 3.55 10.86 -0.78
N ILE A 29 3.00 9.87 -0.09
CA ILE A 29 2.86 8.49 -0.57
C ILE A 29 1.40 8.24 -0.97
N VAL A 30 1.19 7.65 -2.14
CA VAL A 30 -0.11 7.21 -2.63
C VAL A 30 -0.03 5.80 -3.19
N VAL A 31 -1.19 5.18 -3.45
CA VAL A 31 -1.25 3.97 -4.28
C VAL A 31 -0.69 4.30 -5.67
N GLY A 32 0.34 3.55 -6.07
CA GLY A 32 1.06 3.76 -7.32
C GLY A 32 2.38 4.53 -7.18
N THR A 33 2.71 5.05 -5.98
CA THR A 33 4.05 5.58 -5.71
C THR A 33 5.10 4.52 -6.01
N LYS A 34 6.14 4.91 -6.75
CA LYS A 34 7.32 4.08 -7.01
C LYS A 34 8.32 4.25 -5.87
N VAL A 35 8.97 3.16 -5.47
CA VAL A 35 9.98 3.14 -4.41
C VAL A 35 11.31 2.60 -4.93
N GLY A 36 12.39 2.88 -4.21
CA GLY A 36 13.79 2.43 -4.42
C GLY A 36 14.13 1.86 -5.80
N GLY A 37 14.75 2.63 -6.69
CA GLY A 37 15.10 2.16 -8.04
C GLY A 37 13.91 2.14 -9.03
N GLY A 38 12.75 2.65 -8.64
CA GLY A 38 11.60 2.86 -9.54
C GLY A 38 10.59 1.71 -9.57
N TYR A 39 10.66 0.78 -8.60
CA TYR A 39 9.73 -0.33 -8.50
C TYR A 39 8.34 0.12 -8.05
N SER A 40 7.32 -0.49 -8.65
CA SER A 40 5.94 -0.32 -8.22
C SER A 40 5.64 -1.21 -7.01
N LEU A 41 4.63 -0.85 -6.24
CA LEU A 41 4.18 -1.62 -5.08
C LEU A 41 2.97 -2.51 -5.41
N GLY A 42 2.86 -3.62 -4.68
CA GLY A 42 1.71 -4.52 -4.67
C GLY A 42 1.43 -5.05 -3.25
N GLY A 43 0.21 -5.50 -2.99
CA GLY A 43 -0.17 -6.04 -1.68
C GLY A 43 0.00 -7.55 -1.59
N ALA A 44 0.57 -8.08 -0.51
CA ALA A 44 0.64 -9.50 -0.25
C ALA A 44 -0.52 -9.99 0.62
N GLY A 45 -0.99 -11.19 0.32
CA GLY A 45 -1.97 -11.94 1.11
C GLY A 45 -1.28 -12.88 2.10
N ARG A 46 -2.02 -13.44 3.06
CA ARG A 46 -1.55 -14.49 3.97
C ARG A 46 -2.75 -15.27 4.51
N ASN A 47 -2.58 -16.53 4.90
CA ASN A 47 -3.58 -17.21 5.75
C ASN A 47 -3.45 -16.69 7.19
N PRO A 48 -4.53 -16.28 7.88
CA PRO A 48 -4.41 -15.70 9.21
C PRO A 48 -3.75 -16.62 10.25
N LEU A 49 -3.82 -17.94 10.05
CA LEU A 49 -3.34 -18.95 11.00
C LEU A 49 -1.87 -19.38 10.82
N VAL A 50 -1.17 -18.87 9.80
CA VAL A 50 0.26 -19.19 9.56
C VAL A 50 1.17 -18.10 10.12
N ASP A 51 2.47 -18.35 10.24
CA ASP A 51 3.41 -17.40 10.85
C ASP A 51 3.59 -16.14 9.99
N PRO A 52 3.29 -14.93 10.51
CA PRO A 52 3.53 -13.69 9.77
C PRO A 52 5.03 -13.35 9.57
N ASN A 53 5.94 -14.00 10.29
CA ASN A 53 7.39 -13.81 10.13
C ASN A 53 8.02 -14.75 9.11
N ASP A 54 7.26 -15.73 8.62
CA ASP A 54 7.68 -16.62 7.55
C ASP A 54 7.35 -16.02 6.19
N LEU A 55 8.36 -15.88 5.32
CA LEU A 55 8.17 -15.33 3.98
C LEU A 55 7.31 -16.25 3.10
N ASP A 56 7.36 -17.56 3.32
CA ASP A 56 6.61 -18.55 2.55
C ASP A 56 5.12 -18.56 2.92
N SER A 57 4.75 -17.90 4.00
CA SER A 57 3.35 -17.72 4.40
C SER A 57 2.60 -16.72 3.50
N TYR A 58 3.32 -15.89 2.73
CA TYR A 58 2.73 -14.84 1.92
C TYR A 58 2.30 -15.34 0.53
N THR A 59 1.11 -14.91 0.12
CA THR A 59 0.49 -15.30 -1.15
C THR A 59 0.03 -14.05 -1.91
N ARG A 60 -0.74 -14.27 -2.98
CA ARG A 60 -1.39 -13.15 -3.69
C ARG A 60 -2.33 -12.41 -2.76
N GLY A 61 -2.24 -11.08 -2.76
CA GLY A 61 -3.19 -10.26 -2.04
C GLY A 61 -4.61 -10.46 -2.57
N TYR A 62 -5.59 -10.47 -1.68
CA TYR A 62 -6.99 -10.72 -1.96
C TYR A 62 -7.52 -9.78 -3.04
N PHE A 63 -7.11 -8.49 -3.01
CA PHE A 63 -7.47 -7.47 -4.00
C PHE A 63 -7.15 -7.83 -5.45
N TRP A 64 -6.11 -8.65 -5.69
CA TRP A 64 -5.65 -9.00 -7.04
C TRP A 64 -5.49 -10.51 -7.22
N ARG A 65 -6.11 -11.33 -6.38
CA ARG A 65 -5.99 -12.80 -6.42
C ARG A 65 -6.31 -13.39 -7.80
N ASP A 66 -7.26 -12.77 -8.50
CA ASP A 66 -7.73 -13.18 -9.83
C ASP A 66 -6.96 -12.50 -10.99
N ALA A 67 -6.05 -11.57 -10.69
CA ALA A 67 -5.24 -10.92 -11.70
C ALA A 67 -4.11 -11.84 -12.21
N SER A 68 -3.67 -11.60 -13.45
CA SER A 68 -2.50 -12.27 -14.00
C SER A 68 -1.25 -11.95 -13.18
N TYR A 69 -0.46 -12.98 -12.89
CA TYR A 69 0.85 -12.85 -12.24
C TYR A 69 1.78 -11.86 -12.96
N THR A 70 1.66 -11.74 -14.29
CA THR A 70 2.50 -10.83 -15.08
C THR A 70 2.34 -9.36 -14.68
N VAL A 71 1.19 -8.98 -14.11
CA VAL A 71 0.92 -7.62 -13.62
C VAL A 71 1.71 -7.31 -12.33
N PHE A 72 2.07 -8.34 -11.56
CA PHE A 72 2.72 -8.21 -10.25
C PHE A 72 4.16 -8.73 -10.20
N LYS A 73 4.64 -9.39 -11.25
CA LYS A 73 5.99 -9.99 -11.34
C LYS A 73 7.14 -9.06 -10.94
N TYR A 74 7.04 -7.77 -11.25
CA TYR A 74 8.09 -6.77 -10.98
C TYR A 74 7.70 -5.75 -9.92
N LYS A 75 6.75 -6.11 -9.04
CA LYS A 75 6.35 -5.26 -7.92
C LYS A 75 7.04 -5.73 -6.64
N ILE A 76 7.39 -4.78 -5.79
CA ILE A 76 7.71 -5.09 -4.40
C ILE A 76 6.38 -5.36 -3.69
N LEU A 77 6.24 -6.56 -3.15
CA LEU A 77 5.06 -6.96 -2.40
C LEU A 77 5.23 -6.57 -0.93
N VAL A 78 4.21 -5.91 -0.38
CA VAL A 78 4.16 -5.52 1.03
C VAL A 78 2.89 -6.06 1.67
N PRO A 79 2.87 -6.37 2.98
CA PRO A 79 1.68 -6.91 3.62
C PRO A 79 0.43 -6.03 3.39
N MET A 80 -0.70 -6.66 3.09
CA MET A 80 -1.97 -5.96 2.82
C MET A 80 -3.14 -6.62 3.56
N ASP A 81 -3.23 -7.95 3.48
CA ASP A 81 -4.32 -8.72 4.09
C ASP A 81 -3.98 -9.18 5.52
N CYS A 82 -4.97 -9.77 6.20
CA CYS A 82 -4.84 -10.38 7.52
C CYS A 82 -4.20 -9.46 8.56
N ARG A 83 -4.81 -8.30 8.78
CA ARG A 83 -4.31 -7.26 9.67
C ARG A 83 -5.30 -6.94 10.78
N TYR A 84 -4.75 -6.64 11.95
CA TYR A 84 -5.47 -5.94 13.00
C TYR A 84 -5.25 -4.44 12.84
N VAL A 85 -6.31 -3.67 12.93
CA VAL A 85 -6.28 -2.21 12.93
C VAL A 85 -7.14 -1.68 14.08
N ALA A 86 -6.95 -0.41 14.44
CA ALA A 86 -7.83 0.26 15.38
C ALA A 86 -9.28 0.16 14.88
N SER A 87 -10.18 -0.28 15.75
CA SER A 87 -11.60 -0.41 15.45
C SER A 87 -12.26 0.96 15.48
N PRO A 88 -13.18 1.27 14.55
CA PRO A 88 -13.96 2.49 14.62
C PRO A 88 -15.02 2.46 15.76
N THR A 89 -15.14 1.36 16.50
CA THR A 89 -16.20 1.14 17.52
C THR A 89 -15.76 1.44 18.96
N GLY A 90 -14.56 1.99 19.17
CA GLY A 90 -14.08 2.42 20.49
C GLY A 90 -12.55 2.60 20.54
N GLU A 91 -12.08 3.40 21.48
CA GLU A 91 -10.67 3.85 21.58
C GLU A 91 -9.66 2.71 21.83
N GLU A 92 -10.07 1.66 22.53
CA GLU A 92 -9.19 0.52 22.89
C GLU A 92 -9.60 -0.79 22.19
N LYS A 93 -10.28 -0.67 21.05
CA LYS A 93 -10.76 -1.83 20.31
C LYS A 93 -9.94 -2.03 19.05
N TYR A 94 -9.70 -3.29 18.71
CA TYR A 94 -9.10 -3.69 17.45
C TYR A 94 -10.10 -4.51 16.65
N VAL A 95 -10.00 -4.40 15.33
CA VAL A 95 -10.77 -5.22 14.41
C VAL A 95 -9.81 -5.95 13.49
N PHE A 96 -10.10 -7.23 13.27
CA PHE A 96 -9.39 -8.05 12.31
C PHE A 96 -10.05 -7.94 10.95
N TYR A 97 -9.25 -7.69 9.92
CA TYR A 97 -9.69 -7.78 8.54
C TYR A 97 -8.90 -8.85 7.81
N TYR A 98 -9.64 -9.83 7.30
CA TYR A 98 -9.07 -10.90 6.48
C TYR A 98 -8.49 -10.36 5.18
N SER A 99 -9.16 -9.40 4.54
CA SER A 99 -8.75 -8.84 3.26
C SER A 99 -8.70 -7.31 3.27
N GLY A 100 -7.79 -6.77 2.45
CA GLY A 100 -7.61 -5.34 2.23
C GLY A 100 -7.66 -4.94 0.76
N GLY A 101 -7.68 -3.62 0.51
CA GLY A 101 -7.56 -3.05 -0.83
C GLY A 101 -6.15 -2.51 -1.10
N ALA A 102 -5.86 -2.07 -2.33
CA ALA A 102 -4.53 -1.54 -2.67
C ALA A 102 -4.07 -0.38 -1.76
N SER A 103 -4.97 0.43 -1.21
CA SER A 103 -4.62 1.51 -0.25
C SER A 103 -3.99 1.00 1.05
N TRP A 104 -4.17 -0.28 1.37
CA TRP A 104 -3.70 -0.86 2.62
C TRP A 104 -2.18 -1.08 2.64
N ILE A 105 -1.52 -0.98 1.48
CA ILE A 105 -0.05 -1.00 1.37
C ILE A 105 0.59 0.31 1.88
N VAL A 106 -0.13 1.43 1.80
CA VAL A 106 0.43 2.78 2.01
C VAL A 106 1.02 2.95 3.43
N PRO A 107 0.36 2.54 4.52
CA PRO A 107 0.89 2.70 5.86
C PRO A 107 2.26 2.01 6.07
N TYR A 108 2.48 0.84 5.48
CA TYR A 108 3.78 0.15 5.57
C TYR A 108 4.89 0.95 4.88
N VAL A 109 4.58 1.52 3.71
CA VAL A 109 5.56 2.24 2.89
C VAL A 109 5.97 3.56 3.54
N VAL A 110 5.01 4.30 4.10
CA VAL A 110 5.29 5.55 4.82
C VAL A 110 6.23 5.30 6.01
N MET A 111 6.06 4.17 6.71
CA MET A 111 6.91 3.81 7.83
C MET A 111 8.33 3.38 7.40
N MET A 112 8.46 2.70 6.26
CA MET A 112 9.77 2.36 5.68
C MET A 112 10.55 3.59 5.22
N GLY A 113 9.86 4.58 4.63
CA GLY A 113 10.47 5.81 4.11
C GLY A 113 11.12 6.71 5.18
N LYS A 114 10.72 6.59 6.45
CA LYS A 114 11.35 7.33 7.56
C LYS A 114 12.74 6.80 7.95
N ASN A 115 13.10 5.59 7.54
CA ASN A 115 14.38 4.96 7.85
C ASN A 115 15.39 4.97 6.68
N THR A 116 14.99 5.46 5.50
CA THR A 116 15.88 5.63 4.35
C THR A 116 16.13 7.11 4.13
N LYS A 117 17.15 7.65 4.82
CA LYS A 117 17.87 8.82 4.32
C LYS A 117 18.53 8.41 3.00
N TYR A 118 18.02 8.90 1.88
CA TYR A 118 18.80 9.05 0.66
C TYR A 118 19.28 10.49 0.60
#